data_AF-A0A0J7LIE8-F1
#
_entry.id   AF-A0A0J7LIE8-F1
#
_cell.length_a   1.000
_cell.length_b   1.000
_cell.length_c   1.000
_cell.angle_alpha   90.00
_cell.angle_beta   90.00
_cell.angle_gamma   90.00
#
_symmetry.space_group_name_H-M   'P 1'
#
loop_
_entity.id
_entity.type
_entity.pdbx_description
1 polymer ?
#
loop_
_entity_poly.entity_id
_entity_poly.type
_entity_poly.pdbx_seq_one_letter_code
_entity_poly.pdbx_strand_id
1 'polypeptide(L)'
;MKLIIQNPYRVIGILSDASAREVQSRKGKISAYAKVGKEITSEYDFPFLTPLQRSSAVIDNAFSDIEQNQNKVTHSLFWFINLNPIDNTAIQHLISGNKEKAIEIWKKLTDEKEINSKNYSAFNNIGTLYLLDNSKEKIKQGITVKIKLIESENFKDFVHTVADETFSIDTNKQIELFVDEILLQLKNKFSTAETMGLFSNCNGTSQKYLSKKFTEEPIHKIETQLEQTKNKRKDNKGNAYRFGIDLHNNVKNELSLLKSILGAGNLQYKISADNVAKEVLQCSIDYFNESQEQEKTGNYLQEAMNLAKTAEALAVNVATKEKIRENIHTLEGMKDQELSKAIEVLKSIKNLYESNKAKINADILSTPLGYNQSINWNKVNQMIENSINWDKVVELVKDVIPSRNIDKIKISSEAIKITEYKSLVDFLLSKLNYSQKNQVKYICYWKTITTTAPVLGKPINTYKPTPTTSNSSNNNGCIYWIVGIIIFIILLRACN
;
A
#
# COMPACT_ATOMS: atom_id res chain seq x y z
N MET A 1 -12.71 -16.27 31.85
CA MET A 1 -11.32 -16.71 31.61
C MET A 1 -11.24 -18.22 31.86
N LYS A 2 -11.18 -19.08 30.83
CA LYS A 2 -11.20 -20.55 31.04
C LYS A 2 -9.99 -21.05 31.82
N LEU A 3 -8.81 -20.44 31.62
CA LEU A 3 -7.57 -20.78 32.33
C LEU A 3 -7.66 -20.69 33.85
N ILE A 4 -8.62 -19.93 34.37
CA ILE A 4 -8.87 -19.77 35.81
C ILE A 4 -10.07 -20.63 36.22
N ILE A 5 -11.15 -20.59 35.43
CA ILE A 5 -12.39 -21.34 35.72
C ILE A 5 -12.15 -22.86 35.65
N GLN A 6 -11.32 -23.35 34.74
CA GLN A 6 -11.00 -24.76 34.54
C GLN A 6 -9.53 -25.04 34.87
N ASN A 7 -8.94 -24.21 35.73
CA ASN A 7 -7.54 -24.40 36.13
C ASN A 7 -7.34 -25.78 36.76
N PRO A 8 -6.27 -26.54 36.43
CA PRO A 8 -6.08 -27.88 36.95
C PRO A 8 -5.99 -27.93 38.49
N TYR A 9 -5.37 -26.93 39.12
CA TYR A 9 -5.32 -26.83 40.59
C TYR A 9 -6.72 -26.65 41.20
N ARG A 10 -7.60 -25.88 40.55
CA ARG A 10 -9.01 -25.76 40.94
C ARG A 10 -9.77 -27.08 40.75
N VAL A 11 -9.54 -27.76 39.61
CA VAL A 11 -10.18 -29.04 39.28
C VAL A 11 -9.90 -30.08 40.34
N ILE A 12 -8.64 -30.24 40.75
CA ILE A 12 -8.31 -31.20 41.80
C ILE A 12 -8.56 -30.63 43.20
N GLY A 13 -8.75 -29.32 43.35
CA GLY A 13 -9.19 -28.67 44.58
C GLY A 13 -8.05 -28.40 45.55
N ILE A 14 -6.96 -27.81 45.07
CA ILE A 14 -5.79 -27.35 45.84
C ILE A 14 -5.32 -25.96 45.35
N LEU A 15 -4.38 -25.37 46.09
CA LEU A 15 -3.66 -24.17 45.67
C LEU A 15 -2.40 -24.54 44.87
N SER A 16 -1.84 -23.58 44.15
CA SER A 16 -0.76 -23.83 43.20
C SER A 16 0.60 -24.10 43.84
N ASP A 17 0.78 -23.69 45.10
CA ASP A 17 1.95 -23.92 45.93
C ASP A 17 1.88 -25.25 46.71
N ALA A 18 0.91 -26.11 46.40
CA ALA A 18 0.78 -27.42 47.04
C ALA A 18 2.01 -28.30 46.76
N SER A 19 2.54 -28.90 47.82
CA SER A 19 3.67 -29.83 47.75
C SER A 19 3.32 -31.10 46.99
N ALA A 20 4.33 -31.81 46.46
CA ALA A 20 4.14 -33.10 45.80
C ALA A 20 3.39 -34.11 46.69
N ARG A 21 3.61 -34.05 48.02
CA ARG A 21 2.90 -34.86 49.01
C ARG A 21 1.42 -34.51 49.08
N GLU A 22 1.06 -33.23 49.05
CA GLU A 22 -0.33 -32.78 49.04
C GLU A 22 -1.05 -33.14 47.74
N VAL A 23 -0.38 -32.98 46.59
CA VAL A 23 -0.90 -33.41 45.29
C VAL A 23 -1.21 -34.92 45.30
N GLN A 24 -0.27 -35.74 45.78
CA GLN A 24 -0.46 -37.20 45.86
C GLN A 24 -1.55 -37.60 46.87
N SER A 25 -1.59 -36.94 48.02
CA SER A 25 -2.66 -37.13 49.02
C SER A 25 -4.02 -36.81 48.42
N ARG A 26 -4.12 -35.69 47.68
CA ARG A 26 -5.36 -35.29 47.00
C ARG A 26 -5.77 -36.30 45.94
N LYS A 27 -4.84 -36.81 45.14
CA LYS A 27 -5.08 -37.89 44.15
C LYS A 27 -5.67 -39.14 44.80
N GLY A 28 -5.11 -39.54 45.94
CA GLY A 28 -5.63 -40.65 46.76
C GLY A 28 -7.05 -40.40 47.25
N LYS A 29 -7.32 -39.21 47.80
CA LYS A 29 -8.66 -38.83 48.29
C LYS A 29 -9.70 -38.83 47.18
N ILE A 30 -9.39 -38.22 46.02
CA ILE A 30 -10.29 -38.20 44.86
C ILE A 30 -10.60 -39.63 44.40
N SER A 31 -9.57 -40.46 44.26
CA SER A 31 -9.73 -41.86 43.83
C SER A 31 -10.62 -42.66 44.79
N ALA A 32 -10.49 -42.43 46.10
CA ALA A 32 -11.31 -43.10 47.11
C ALA A 32 -12.79 -42.65 47.06
N TYR A 33 -13.06 -41.37 46.87
CA TYR A 33 -14.42 -40.83 46.73
C TYR A 33 -15.11 -41.35 45.46
N ALA A 34 -14.37 -41.38 44.34
CA ALA A 34 -14.87 -41.92 43.07
C ALA A 34 -15.30 -43.39 43.19
N LYS A 35 -14.53 -44.23 43.91
CA LYS A 35 -14.88 -45.65 44.15
C LYS A 35 -16.20 -45.87 44.86
N VAL A 36 -16.66 -44.90 45.67
CA VAL A 36 -17.93 -44.96 46.41
C VAL A 36 -19.02 -44.10 45.77
N GLY A 37 -18.83 -43.66 44.53
CA GLY A 37 -19.83 -42.88 43.77
C GLY A 37 -20.10 -41.49 44.32
N LYS A 38 -19.17 -40.91 45.12
CA LYS A 38 -19.31 -39.56 45.66
C LYS A 38 -18.46 -38.57 44.87
N GLU A 39 -19.02 -37.39 44.61
CA GLU A 39 -18.28 -36.27 44.07
C GLU A 39 -17.41 -35.60 45.14
N ILE A 40 -16.28 -35.04 44.71
CA ILE A 40 -15.40 -34.29 45.60
C ILE A 40 -15.75 -32.79 45.57
N THR A 41 -15.85 -32.21 46.76
CA THR A 41 -15.94 -30.76 46.95
C THR A 41 -14.60 -30.18 47.35
N SER A 42 -14.42 -28.88 47.09
CA SER A 42 -13.23 -28.13 47.50
C SER A 42 -13.65 -26.84 48.17
N GLU A 43 -12.98 -26.44 49.25
CA GLU A 43 -13.15 -25.09 49.82
C GLU A 43 -12.68 -23.98 48.86
N TYR A 44 -11.80 -24.33 47.92
CA TYR A 44 -11.32 -23.44 46.86
C TYR A 44 -12.28 -23.37 45.66
N ASP A 45 -13.46 -23.99 45.74
CA ASP A 45 -14.57 -23.70 44.84
C ASP A 45 -15.24 -22.39 45.24
N PHE A 46 -14.50 -21.28 45.09
CA PHE A 46 -14.91 -19.98 45.60
C PHE A 46 -16.32 -19.59 45.08
N PRO A 47 -17.20 -19.04 45.93
CA PRO A 47 -18.61 -18.80 45.58
C PRO A 47 -18.84 -17.90 44.36
N PHE A 48 -17.91 -17.00 44.05
CA PHE A 48 -18.00 -16.10 42.90
C PHE A 48 -17.61 -16.75 41.57
N LEU A 49 -17.09 -17.99 41.58
CA LEU A 49 -16.75 -18.74 40.38
C LEU A 49 -17.94 -19.57 39.90
N THR A 50 -18.03 -19.78 38.59
CA THR A 50 -19.05 -20.68 38.03
C THR A 50 -18.84 -22.12 38.53
N PRO A 51 -19.93 -22.89 38.75
CA PRO A 51 -19.84 -24.29 39.19
C PRO A 51 -18.90 -25.11 38.30
N LEU A 52 -18.12 -26.00 38.92
CA LEU A 52 -17.14 -26.85 38.25
C LEU A 52 -17.61 -28.30 38.22
N GLN A 53 -17.62 -28.88 37.02
CA GLN A 53 -17.93 -30.29 36.82
C GLN A 53 -16.63 -31.10 36.83
N ARG A 54 -16.55 -32.14 37.68
CA ARG A 54 -15.36 -32.96 37.89
C ARG A 54 -15.60 -34.41 37.44
N SER A 55 -15.59 -34.63 36.13
CA SER A 55 -15.58 -36.01 35.60
C SER A 55 -14.21 -36.65 35.80
N SER A 56 -14.13 -37.98 35.80
CA SER A 56 -12.84 -38.71 35.90
C SER A 56 -11.84 -38.20 34.86
N ALA A 57 -12.26 -38.08 33.59
CA ALA A 57 -11.40 -37.59 32.52
C ALA A 57 -10.87 -36.16 32.77
N VAL A 58 -11.69 -35.26 33.31
CA VAL A 58 -11.27 -33.88 33.63
C VAL A 58 -10.26 -33.87 34.78
N ILE A 59 -10.45 -34.73 35.78
CA ILE A 59 -9.52 -34.88 36.91
C ILE A 59 -8.19 -35.48 36.45
N ASP A 60 -8.23 -36.53 35.63
CA ASP A 60 -7.03 -37.21 35.14
C ASP A 60 -6.20 -36.26 34.26
N ASN A 61 -6.86 -35.51 33.37
CA ASN A 61 -6.22 -34.44 32.60
C ASN A 61 -5.63 -33.37 33.51
N ALA A 62 -6.34 -32.93 34.54
CA ALA A 62 -5.83 -31.92 35.47
C ALA A 62 -4.56 -32.38 36.21
N PHE A 63 -4.47 -33.65 36.62
CA PHE A 63 -3.25 -34.21 37.18
C PHE A 63 -2.11 -34.29 36.17
N SER A 64 -2.41 -34.68 34.92
CA SER A 64 -1.43 -34.71 33.83
C SER A 64 -0.90 -33.31 33.52
N ASP A 65 -1.77 -32.30 33.53
CA ASP A 65 -1.43 -30.90 33.23
C ASP A 65 -0.45 -30.32 34.25
N ILE A 66 -0.51 -30.76 35.53
CA ILE A 66 0.41 -30.28 36.58
C ILE A 66 1.52 -31.27 36.91
N GLU A 67 1.81 -32.23 36.03
CA GLU A 67 2.92 -33.16 36.21
C GLU A 67 4.27 -32.49 35.89
N GLN A 68 4.34 -31.81 34.74
CA GLN A 68 5.54 -31.15 34.24
C GLN A 68 5.76 -29.77 34.87
N ASN A 69 6.99 -29.45 35.28
CA ASN A 69 7.32 -28.19 35.96
C ASN A 69 6.95 -26.94 35.15
N GLN A 70 7.18 -26.94 33.83
CA GLN A 70 6.79 -25.82 32.97
C GLN A 70 5.27 -25.57 32.99
N ASN A 71 4.47 -26.63 32.98
CA ASN A 71 3.02 -26.51 33.01
C ASN A 71 2.54 -26.10 34.40
N LYS A 72 3.17 -26.59 35.48
CA LYS A 72 2.90 -26.11 36.85
C LYS A 72 3.02 -24.60 36.94
N VAL A 73 4.14 -24.03 36.49
CA VAL A 73 4.33 -22.57 36.47
C VAL A 73 3.25 -21.87 35.64
N THR A 74 2.99 -22.38 34.43
CA THR A 74 2.00 -21.80 33.51
C THR A 74 0.60 -21.76 34.13
N HIS A 75 0.13 -22.88 34.70
CA HIS A 75 -1.18 -22.94 35.35
C HIS A 75 -1.22 -22.15 36.66
N SER A 76 -0.09 -22.05 37.37
CA SER A 76 0.02 -21.28 38.62
C SER A 76 -0.15 -19.78 38.40
N LEU A 77 0.32 -19.27 37.27
CA LEU A 77 0.06 -17.88 36.85
C LEU A 77 -1.44 -17.58 36.63
N PHE A 78 -2.32 -18.58 36.66
CA PHE A 78 -3.78 -18.42 36.55
C PHE A 78 -4.54 -18.96 37.75
N TRP A 79 -3.85 -19.22 38.87
CA TRP A 79 -4.49 -19.71 40.09
C TRP A 79 -3.81 -19.11 41.34
N PHE A 80 -4.34 -19.42 42.52
CA PHE A 80 -3.94 -18.78 43.77
C PHE A 80 -2.83 -19.55 44.49
N ILE A 81 -1.97 -18.83 45.21
CA ILE A 81 -0.94 -19.38 46.10
C ILE A 81 -1.08 -18.85 47.53
N ASN A 82 -0.72 -19.65 48.52
CA ASN A 82 -0.76 -19.29 49.94
C ASN A 82 0.63 -19.29 50.59
N LEU A 83 1.45 -18.32 50.18
CA LEU A 83 2.85 -18.25 50.64
C LEU A 83 2.99 -17.80 52.10
N ASN A 84 2.10 -16.93 52.58
CA ASN A 84 2.26 -16.27 53.87
C ASN A 84 0.91 -16.00 54.56
N PRO A 85 0.88 -15.60 55.84
CA PRO A 85 -0.37 -15.37 56.58
C PRO A 85 -1.30 -14.31 55.97
N ILE A 86 -0.75 -13.34 55.21
CA ILE A 86 -1.56 -12.33 54.53
C ILE A 86 -2.32 -12.96 53.37
N ASP A 87 -1.67 -13.82 52.58
CA ASP A 87 -2.33 -14.60 51.52
C ASP A 87 -3.42 -15.51 52.11
N ASN A 88 -3.11 -16.21 53.20
CA ASN A 88 -4.09 -17.05 53.87
C ASN A 88 -5.34 -16.25 54.26
N THR A 89 -5.15 -15.08 54.87
CA THR A 89 -6.27 -14.20 55.27
C THR A 89 -7.11 -13.76 54.08
N ALA A 90 -6.47 -13.37 52.96
CA ALA A 90 -7.18 -13.00 51.74
C ALA A 90 -7.94 -14.19 51.13
N ILE A 91 -7.35 -15.40 51.13
CA ILE A 91 -7.99 -16.62 50.63
C ILE A 91 -9.19 -17.00 51.51
N GLN A 92 -9.12 -16.86 52.83
CA GLN A 92 -10.30 -17.07 53.70
C GLN A 92 -11.45 -16.12 53.36
N HIS A 93 -11.15 -14.89 52.96
CA HIS A 93 -12.17 -13.98 52.43
C HIS A 93 -12.75 -14.45 51.08
N LEU A 94 -11.94 -15.06 50.21
CA LEU A 94 -12.45 -15.68 48.98
C LEU A 94 -13.36 -16.88 49.28
N ILE A 95 -12.99 -17.74 50.24
CA ILE A 95 -13.79 -18.90 50.66
C ILE A 95 -15.16 -18.45 51.19
N SER A 96 -15.19 -17.37 51.98
CA SER A 96 -16.44 -16.78 52.49
C SER A 96 -17.21 -15.94 51.46
N GLY A 97 -16.70 -15.83 50.22
CA GLY A 97 -17.37 -15.12 49.12
C GLY A 97 -17.11 -13.60 49.10
N ASN A 98 -16.27 -13.06 49.98
CA ASN A 98 -15.92 -11.65 50.02
C ASN A 98 -14.70 -11.34 49.13
N LYS A 99 -14.95 -11.29 47.81
CA LYS A 99 -13.93 -11.01 46.79
C LYS A 99 -13.27 -9.65 46.99
N GLU A 100 -14.06 -8.64 47.33
CA GLU A 100 -13.63 -7.24 47.46
C GLU A 100 -12.61 -7.09 48.58
N LYS A 101 -12.81 -7.78 49.71
CA LYS A 101 -11.87 -7.71 50.83
C LYS A 101 -10.53 -8.37 50.52
N ALA A 102 -10.56 -9.50 49.79
CA ALA A 102 -9.33 -10.14 49.32
C ALA A 102 -8.53 -9.20 48.39
N ILE A 103 -9.22 -8.50 47.48
CA ILE A 103 -8.60 -7.47 46.62
C ILE A 103 -7.99 -6.35 47.47
N GLU A 104 -8.69 -5.84 48.48
CA GLU A 104 -8.18 -4.78 49.36
C GLU A 104 -6.88 -5.20 50.08
N ILE A 105 -6.82 -6.45 50.56
CA ILE A 105 -5.65 -6.99 51.25
C ILE A 105 -4.45 -7.07 50.30
N TRP A 106 -4.59 -7.72 49.15
CA TRP A 106 -3.49 -7.84 48.20
C TRP A 106 -3.09 -6.51 47.60
N LYS A 107 -4.05 -5.61 47.36
CA LYS A 107 -3.76 -4.28 46.81
C LYS A 107 -2.80 -3.50 47.72
N LYS A 108 -2.91 -3.62 49.04
CA LYS A 108 -1.95 -2.99 49.99
C LYS A 108 -0.51 -3.47 49.81
N LEU A 109 -0.29 -4.63 49.19
CA LEU A 109 1.04 -5.20 48.93
C LEU A 109 1.55 -4.96 47.51
N THR A 110 0.67 -4.58 46.58
CA THR A 110 0.99 -4.41 45.16
C THR A 110 0.93 -2.97 44.64
N ASP A 111 0.07 -2.13 45.22
CA ASP A 111 -0.15 -0.76 44.74
C ASP A 111 1.11 0.09 44.94
N GLU A 112 1.62 0.64 43.84
CA GLU A 112 2.86 1.44 43.78
C GLU A 112 4.09 0.77 44.41
N LYS A 113 4.09 -0.56 44.51
CA LYS A 113 5.18 -1.34 45.10
C LYS A 113 5.95 -2.12 44.04
N GLU A 114 7.24 -2.28 44.30
CA GLU A 114 8.07 -3.21 43.56
C GLU A 114 7.92 -4.64 44.07
N ILE A 115 8.12 -5.58 43.15
CA ILE A 115 8.00 -7.01 43.43
C ILE A 115 9.27 -7.45 44.15
N ASN A 116 9.08 -8.23 45.21
CA ASN A 116 10.13 -8.81 46.03
C ASN A 116 9.67 -10.17 46.59
N SER A 117 10.58 -10.87 47.26
CA SER A 117 10.34 -12.20 47.85
C SER A 117 9.20 -12.27 48.86
N LYS A 118 8.71 -11.14 49.39
CA LYS A 118 7.62 -11.09 50.38
C LYS A 118 6.25 -10.80 49.78
N ASN A 119 6.16 -10.34 48.53
CA ASN A 119 4.89 -9.89 47.94
C ASN A 119 4.59 -10.45 46.55
N TYR A 120 5.48 -11.20 45.90
CA TYR A 120 5.21 -11.76 44.57
C TYR A 120 3.91 -12.61 44.52
N SER A 121 3.58 -13.28 45.64
CA SER A 121 2.33 -14.02 45.80
C SER A 121 1.09 -13.13 45.68
N ALA A 122 1.13 -11.94 46.28
CA ALA A 122 0.06 -10.96 46.18
C ALA A 122 -0.11 -10.44 44.73
N PHE A 123 0.99 -10.22 44.00
CA PHE A 123 0.93 -9.86 42.56
C PHE A 123 0.27 -10.97 41.75
N ASN A 124 0.66 -12.23 41.96
CA ASN A 124 0.01 -13.36 41.31
C ASN A 124 -1.50 -13.39 41.64
N ASN A 125 -1.84 -13.39 42.92
CA ASN A 125 -3.22 -13.59 43.39
C ASN A 125 -4.15 -12.45 42.95
N ILE A 126 -3.75 -11.18 43.09
CA ILE A 126 -4.56 -10.05 42.65
C ILE A 126 -4.71 -10.02 41.12
N GLY A 127 -3.65 -10.35 40.38
CA GLY A 127 -3.71 -10.46 38.93
C GLY A 127 -4.70 -11.53 38.48
N THR A 128 -4.78 -12.68 39.19
CA THR A 128 -5.77 -13.73 38.93
C THR A 128 -7.20 -13.20 39.10
N LEU A 129 -7.49 -12.43 40.16
CA LEU A 129 -8.82 -11.81 40.36
C LEU A 129 -9.15 -10.77 39.29
N TYR A 130 -8.19 -9.95 38.90
CA TYR A 130 -8.37 -8.94 37.86
C TYR A 130 -8.63 -9.56 36.48
N LEU A 131 -7.99 -10.68 36.16
CA LEU A 131 -8.23 -11.44 34.92
C LEU A 131 -9.58 -12.18 34.90
N LEU A 132 -10.19 -12.42 36.06
CA LEU A 132 -11.54 -12.99 36.19
C LEU A 132 -12.65 -11.96 35.98
N ASP A 133 -12.32 -10.67 36.06
CA ASP A 133 -13.28 -9.60 35.87
C ASP A 133 -13.74 -9.49 34.41
N ASN A 134 -14.88 -8.83 34.19
CA ASN A 134 -15.42 -8.58 32.85
C ASN A 134 -15.03 -7.19 32.32
N SER A 135 -14.57 -6.30 33.19
CA SER A 135 -14.14 -4.95 32.81
C SER A 135 -12.81 -4.98 32.06
N LYS A 136 -12.76 -4.30 30.91
CA LYS A 136 -11.54 -4.10 30.12
C LYS A 136 -10.39 -3.51 30.96
N GLU A 137 -10.70 -2.56 31.83
CA GLU A 137 -9.71 -1.91 32.70
C GLU A 137 -9.15 -2.89 33.74
N LYS A 138 -9.99 -3.75 34.31
CA LYS A 138 -9.54 -4.77 35.25
C LYS A 138 -8.72 -5.86 34.55
N ILE A 139 -9.13 -6.32 33.38
CA ILE A 139 -8.33 -7.27 32.59
C ILE A 139 -6.95 -6.68 32.26
N LYS A 140 -6.91 -5.40 31.84
CA LYS A 140 -5.66 -4.67 31.59
C LYS A 140 -4.76 -4.62 32.84
N GLN A 141 -5.31 -4.30 34.00
CA GLN A 141 -4.58 -4.34 35.28
C GLN A 141 -4.05 -5.74 35.58
N GLY A 142 -4.85 -6.78 35.36
CA GLY A 142 -4.45 -8.18 35.57
C GLY A 142 -3.29 -8.59 34.67
N ILE A 143 -3.36 -8.30 33.37
CA ILE A 143 -2.27 -8.54 32.42
C ILE A 143 -0.99 -7.81 32.84
N THR A 144 -1.10 -6.53 33.19
CA THR A 144 0.04 -5.69 33.59
C THR A 144 0.74 -6.26 34.82
N VAL A 145 -0.02 -6.61 35.86
CA VAL A 145 0.51 -7.16 37.11
C VAL A 145 1.19 -8.52 36.88
N LYS A 146 0.61 -9.38 36.03
CA LYS A 146 1.19 -10.70 35.70
C LYS A 146 2.47 -10.58 34.89
N ILE A 147 2.50 -9.71 33.89
CA ILE A 147 3.72 -9.46 33.11
C ILE A 147 4.80 -8.85 34.00
N LYS A 148 4.47 -7.88 34.88
CA LYS A 148 5.41 -7.33 35.86
C LYS A 148 6.00 -8.42 36.76
N LEU A 149 5.18 -9.39 37.19
CA LEU A 149 5.64 -10.54 37.96
C LEU A 149 6.61 -11.42 37.15
N ILE A 150 6.29 -11.73 35.90
CA ILE A 150 7.16 -12.58 35.07
C ILE A 150 8.49 -11.87 34.78
N GLU A 151 8.48 -10.56 34.53
CA GLU A 151 9.66 -9.75 34.23
C GLU A 151 10.54 -9.45 35.46
N SER A 152 10.02 -9.68 36.68
CA SER A 152 10.73 -9.44 37.94
C SER A 152 11.84 -10.46 38.20
N GLU A 153 12.92 -10.03 38.84
CA GLU A 153 13.98 -10.93 39.34
C GLU A 153 13.44 -11.98 40.33
N ASN A 154 12.38 -11.66 41.07
CA ASN A 154 11.72 -12.55 42.00
C ASN A 154 10.72 -13.51 41.33
N PHE A 155 10.62 -13.50 40.00
CA PHE A 155 9.89 -14.55 39.29
C PHE A 155 10.49 -15.93 39.54
N LYS A 156 11.81 -16.00 39.76
CA LYS A 156 12.50 -17.23 40.16
C LYS A 156 11.96 -17.78 41.48
N ASP A 157 11.69 -16.91 42.46
CA ASP A 157 11.14 -17.31 43.75
C ASP A 157 9.71 -17.87 43.58
N PHE A 158 8.90 -17.25 42.72
CA PHE A 158 7.59 -17.76 42.36
C PHE A 158 7.69 -19.15 41.70
N VAL A 159 8.62 -19.33 40.76
CA VAL A 159 8.85 -20.61 40.07
C VAL A 159 9.21 -21.71 41.05
N HIS A 160 10.16 -21.45 41.96
CA HIS A 160 10.56 -22.43 42.98
C HIS A 160 9.44 -22.76 43.98
N THR A 161 8.48 -21.85 44.16
CA THR A 161 7.33 -22.08 45.06
C THR A 161 6.30 -23.04 44.46
N VAL A 162 6.11 -23.00 43.14
CA VAL A 162 5.04 -23.77 42.46
C VAL A 162 5.57 -24.96 41.66
N ALA A 163 6.88 -25.01 41.42
CA ALA A 163 7.58 -26.08 40.74
C ALA A 163 8.76 -26.58 41.60
N ASP A 164 9.58 -27.46 41.05
CA ASP A 164 10.78 -27.95 41.73
C ASP A 164 11.82 -26.82 41.95
N GLU A 165 12.49 -26.78 43.10
CA GLU A 165 13.51 -25.76 43.42
C GLU A 165 14.71 -25.77 42.45
N THR A 166 14.95 -26.89 41.77
CA THR A 166 16.01 -27.01 40.76
C THR A 166 15.57 -26.56 39.36
N PHE A 167 14.29 -26.27 39.16
CA PHE A 167 13.75 -25.89 37.86
C PHE A 167 14.11 -24.44 37.51
N SER A 168 14.83 -24.28 36.41
CA SER A 168 15.11 -22.97 35.81
C SER A 168 14.11 -22.69 34.70
N ILE A 169 13.67 -21.44 34.58
CA ILE A 169 12.72 -21.00 33.56
C ILE A 169 13.33 -19.95 32.63
N ASP A 170 12.99 -20.01 31.35
CA ASP A 170 13.23 -18.92 30.42
C ASP A 170 12.10 -17.90 30.55
N THR A 171 12.40 -16.78 31.21
CA THR A 171 11.45 -15.68 31.43
C THR A 171 10.87 -15.14 30.14
N ASN A 172 11.67 -14.96 29.08
CA ASN A 172 11.17 -14.45 27.81
C ASN A 172 10.19 -15.45 27.20
N LYS A 173 10.52 -16.74 27.22
CA LYS A 173 9.61 -17.78 26.73
C LYS A 173 8.33 -17.85 27.55
N GLN A 174 8.41 -17.66 28.85
CA GLN A 174 7.23 -17.64 29.72
C GLN A 174 6.31 -16.44 29.43
N ILE A 175 6.86 -15.27 29.09
CA ILE A 175 6.09 -14.12 28.62
C ILE A 175 5.35 -14.47 27.32
N GLU A 176 6.03 -15.10 26.35
CA GLU A 176 5.41 -15.52 25.09
C GLU A 176 4.22 -16.47 25.34
N LEU A 177 4.41 -17.48 26.19
CA LEU A 177 3.36 -18.44 26.56
C LEU A 177 2.19 -17.74 27.25
N PHE A 178 2.46 -16.86 28.22
CA PHE A 178 1.42 -16.09 28.90
C PHE A 178 0.61 -15.23 27.94
N VAL A 179 1.28 -14.52 27.02
CA VAL A 179 0.63 -13.68 26.01
C VAL A 179 -0.24 -14.54 25.09
N ASP A 180 0.27 -15.65 24.57
CA ASP A 180 -0.49 -16.54 23.68
C ASP A 180 -1.75 -17.11 24.36
N GLU A 181 -1.62 -17.51 25.62
CA GLU A 181 -2.75 -18.00 26.43
C GLU A 181 -3.81 -16.90 26.64
N ILE A 182 -3.39 -15.69 26.99
CA ILE A 182 -4.31 -14.55 27.12
C ILE A 182 -4.99 -14.25 25.77
N LEU A 183 -4.24 -14.19 24.67
CA LEU A 183 -4.81 -13.92 23.34
C LEU A 183 -5.85 -14.97 22.95
N LEU A 184 -5.60 -16.25 23.25
CA LEU A 184 -6.56 -17.33 23.02
C LEU A 184 -7.86 -17.12 23.80
N GLN A 185 -7.76 -16.69 25.06
CA GLN A 185 -8.92 -16.44 25.93
C GLN A 185 -9.73 -15.19 25.56
N LEU A 186 -9.07 -14.22 24.95
CA LEU A 186 -9.66 -12.96 24.51
C LEU A 186 -10.17 -13.03 23.06
N LYS A 187 -9.83 -14.09 22.33
CA LYS A 187 -10.32 -14.33 20.97
C LYS A 187 -11.85 -14.21 20.90
N ASN A 188 -12.34 -13.48 19.91
CA ASN A 188 -13.76 -13.15 19.68
C ASN A 188 -14.44 -12.27 20.76
N LYS A 189 -13.74 -11.87 21.83
CA LYS A 189 -14.29 -10.94 22.85
C LYS A 189 -13.93 -9.49 22.59
N PHE A 190 -12.74 -9.26 22.03
CA PHE A 190 -12.20 -7.94 21.74
C PHE A 190 -11.68 -7.90 20.31
N SER A 191 -11.77 -6.73 19.67
CA SER A 191 -11.07 -6.48 18.41
C SER A 191 -9.55 -6.48 18.61
N THR A 192 -8.79 -6.54 17.52
CA THR A 192 -7.32 -6.45 17.55
C THR A 192 -6.83 -5.19 18.25
N ALA A 193 -7.41 -4.03 17.93
CA ALA A 193 -7.04 -2.76 18.53
C ALA A 193 -7.34 -2.72 20.03
N GLU A 194 -8.49 -3.26 20.45
CA GLU A 194 -8.84 -3.34 21.87
C GLU A 194 -7.94 -4.30 22.63
N THR A 195 -7.61 -5.45 22.03
CA THR A 195 -6.70 -6.43 22.61
C THR A 195 -5.33 -5.83 22.80
N MET A 196 -4.78 -5.12 21.81
CA MET A 196 -3.51 -4.40 21.96
C MET A 196 -3.56 -3.35 23.07
N GLY A 197 -4.68 -2.63 23.20
CA GLY A 197 -4.88 -1.66 24.28
C GLY A 197 -4.83 -2.28 25.69
N LEU A 198 -5.13 -3.57 25.84
CA LEU A 198 -5.00 -4.28 27.12
C LEU A 198 -3.54 -4.50 27.54
N PHE A 199 -2.61 -4.46 26.60
CA PHE A 199 -1.18 -4.61 26.85
C PHE A 199 -0.43 -3.27 26.84
N SER A 200 -1.12 -2.12 26.72
CA SER A 200 -0.46 -0.82 26.54
C SER A 200 0.43 -0.39 27.71
N ASN A 201 0.23 -0.97 28.90
CA ASN A 201 1.03 -0.70 30.09
C ASN A 201 2.21 -1.67 30.25
N CYS A 202 2.33 -2.64 29.34
CA CYS A 202 3.42 -3.60 29.29
C CYS A 202 4.52 -3.05 28.37
N ASN A 203 5.77 -3.36 28.68
CA ASN A 203 6.93 -2.89 27.92
C ASN A 203 7.87 -4.08 27.59
N GLY A 204 9.02 -3.79 26.98
CA GLY A 204 10.06 -4.80 26.74
C GLY A 204 9.63 -5.96 25.85
N THR A 205 9.81 -7.18 26.36
CA THR A 205 9.61 -8.43 25.61
C THR A 205 8.16 -8.65 25.22
N SER A 206 7.21 -8.39 26.14
CA SER A 206 5.79 -8.64 25.92
C SER A 206 5.23 -7.81 24.75
N GLN A 207 5.53 -6.52 24.72
CA GLN A 207 5.09 -5.62 23.65
C GLN A 207 5.72 -5.97 22.30
N LYS A 208 7.01 -6.36 22.29
CA LYS A 208 7.70 -6.79 21.07
C LYS A 208 7.10 -8.07 20.50
N TYR A 209 6.82 -9.05 21.35
CA TYR A 209 6.17 -10.31 20.96
C TYR A 209 4.75 -10.08 20.44
N LEU A 210 3.96 -9.28 21.16
CA LEU A 210 2.60 -8.93 20.76
C LEU A 210 2.56 -8.22 19.40
N SER A 211 3.47 -7.25 19.21
CA SER A 211 3.60 -6.52 17.95
C SER A 211 3.90 -7.48 16.80
N LYS A 212 4.83 -8.42 17.01
CA LYS A 212 5.16 -9.47 16.02
C LYS A 212 3.94 -10.32 15.67
N LYS A 213 3.20 -10.82 16.67
CA LYS A 213 2.01 -11.66 16.46
C LYS A 213 0.94 -10.97 15.63
N PHE A 214 0.69 -9.69 15.88
CA PHE A 214 -0.33 -8.95 15.13
C PHE A 214 0.13 -8.42 13.77
N THR A 215 1.43 -8.45 13.48
CA THR A 215 1.98 -8.00 12.18
C THR A 215 2.26 -9.16 11.23
N GLU A 216 2.45 -10.39 11.73
CA GLU A 216 2.71 -11.59 10.91
C GLU A 216 1.65 -11.81 9.82
N GLU A 217 0.37 -11.85 10.17
CA GLU A 217 -0.70 -12.10 9.19
C GLU A 217 -0.85 -10.95 8.16
N PRO A 218 -0.88 -9.66 8.55
CA PRO A 218 -0.89 -8.56 7.58
C PRO A 218 0.34 -8.55 6.66
N ILE A 219 1.54 -8.83 7.18
CA ILE A 219 2.76 -8.93 6.36
C ILE A 219 2.62 -10.05 5.34
N HIS A 220 2.22 -11.24 5.78
CA HIS A 220 2.04 -12.39 4.89
C HIS A 220 1.01 -12.12 3.79
N LYS A 221 -0.11 -11.45 4.12
CA LYS A 221 -1.13 -11.05 3.12
C LYS A 221 -0.56 -10.07 2.09
N ILE A 222 0.22 -9.08 2.52
CA ILE A 222 0.87 -8.12 1.62
C ILE A 222 1.85 -8.85 0.69
N GLU A 223 2.72 -9.71 1.24
CA GLU A 223 3.69 -10.49 0.46
C GLU A 223 3.01 -11.40 -0.56
N THR A 224 1.90 -12.05 -0.17
CA THR A 224 1.10 -12.88 -1.07
C THR A 224 0.51 -12.06 -2.21
N GLN A 225 -0.10 -10.90 -1.93
CA GLN A 225 -0.67 -10.02 -2.96
C GLN A 225 0.41 -9.46 -3.90
N LEU A 226 1.59 -9.15 -3.37
CA LEU A 226 2.73 -8.71 -4.17
C LEU A 226 3.16 -9.79 -5.18
N GLU A 227 3.36 -11.01 -4.70
CA GLU A 227 3.82 -12.10 -5.56
C GLU A 227 2.76 -12.48 -6.62
N GLN A 228 1.48 -12.51 -6.24
CA GLN A 228 0.38 -12.72 -7.19
C GLN A 228 0.34 -11.62 -8.26
N THR A 229 0.51 -10.36 -7.88
CA THR A 229 0.50 -9.22 -8.81
C THR A 229 1.68 -9.27 -9.75
N LYS A 230 2.87 -9.56 -9.23
CA LYS A 230 4.11 -9.68 -10.01
C LYS A 230 4.02 -10.76 -11.07
N ASN A 231 3.44 -11.92 -10.74
CA ASN A 231 3.24 -13.00 -11.70
C ASN A 231 2.20 -12.62 -12.77
N LYS A 232 1.03 -12.09 -12.37
CA LYS A 232 0.01 -11.59 -13.30
C LYS A 232 0.54 -10.52 -14.27
N ARG A 233 1.34 -9.57 -13.77
CA ARG A 233 1.96 -8.50 -14.57
C ARG A 233 2.92 -9.08 -15.60
N LYS A 234 3.79 -10.01 -15.21
CA LYS A 234 4.75 -10.64 -16.12
C LYS A 234 4.06 -11.43 -17.24
N ASP A 235 2.97 -12.12 -16.90
CA ASP A 235 2.20 -12.92 -17.86
C ASP A 235 1.38 -12.03 -18.82
N ASN A 236 0.89 -10.87 -18.36
CA ASN A 236 0.08 -9.96 -19.15
C ASN A 236 0.33 -8.48 -18.80
N LYS A 237 1.37 -7.91 -19.41
CA LYS A 237 1.72 -6.48 -19.25
C LYS A 237 0.61 -5.54 -19.71
N GLY A 238 -0.17 -5.95 -20.71
CA GLY A 238 -1.28 -5.16 -21.25
C GLY A 238 -2.40 -4.89 -20.24
N ASN A 239 -2.51 -5.70 -19.18
CA ASN A 239 -3.44 -5.55 -18.07
C ASN A 239 -2.78 -5.01 -16.77
N ALA A 240 -1.51 -4.62 -16.83
CA ALA A 240 -0.75 -4.19 -15.64
C ALA A 240 -1.39 -2.99 -14.93
N TYR A 241 -2.09 -2.11 -15.66
CA TYR A 241 -2.87 -1.03 -15.03
C TYR A 241 -3.84 -1.54 -13.96
N ARG A 242 -4.69 -2.51 -14.34
CA ARG A 242 -5.68 -3.11 -13.43
C ARG A 242 -5.00 -3.83 -12.27
N PHE A 243 -3.95 -4.59 -12.54
CA PHE A 243 -3.24 -5.33 -11.49
C PHE A 243 -2.61 -4.40 -10.45
N GLY A 244 -2.08 -3.24 -10.85
CA GLY A 244 -1.57 -2.23 -9.93
C GLY A 244 -2.65 -1.59 -9.05
N ILE A 245 -3.83 -1.30 -9.62
CA ILE A 245 -4.99 -0.80 -8.86
C ILE A 245 -5.49 -1.85 -7.86
N ASP A 246 -5.65 -3.10 -8.31
CA ASP A 246 -6.09 -4.20 -7.46
C ASP A 246 -5.11 -4.42 -6.30
N LEU A 247 -3.79 -4.41 -6.57
CA LEU A 247 -2.78 -4.51 -5.53
C LEU A 247 -2.93 -3.42 -4.48
N HIS A 248 -3.04 -2.15 -4.89
CA HIS A 248 -3.21 -1.03 -3.96
C HIS A 248 -4.46 -1.20 -3.08
N ASN A 249 -5.59 -1.55 -3.69
CA ASN A 249 -6.85 -1.72 -2.97
C ASN A 249 -6.81 -2.90 -1.99
N ASN A 250 -6.22 -4.02 -2.41
CA ASN A 250 -6.18 -5.26 -1.62
C ASN A 250 -5.23 -5.18 -0.42
N VAL A 251 -4.25 -4.27 -0.42
CA VAL A 251 -3.26 -4.16 0.68
C VAL A 251 -3.43 -2.91 1.53
N LYS A 252 -4.37 -2.02 1.18
CA LYS A 252 -4.57 -0.73 1.85
C LYS A 252 -4.87 -0.88 3.34
N ASN A 253 -5.74 -1.82 3.69
CA ASN A 253 -6.16 -2.03 5.07
C ASN A 253 -5.03 -2.62 5.91
N GLU A 254 -4.32 -3.60 5.35
CA GLU A 254 -3.18 -4.28 5.96
C GLU A 254 -2.03 -3.29 6.20
N LEU A 255 -1.68 -2.45 5.23
CA LEU A 255 -0.68 -1.39 5.40
C LEU A 255 -1.09 -0.38 6.47
N SER A 256 -2.37 0.02 6.50
CA SER A 256 -2.88 0.94 7.53
C SER A 256 -2.77 0.33 8.93
N LEU A 257 -3.13 -0.95 9.06
CA LEU A 257 -3.03 -1.69 10.31
C LEU A 257 -1.56 -1.80 10.75
N LEU A 258 -0.66 -2.23 9.85
CA LEU A 258 0.78 -2.28 10.13
C LEU A 258 1.33 -0.93 10.57
N LYS A 259 0.93 0.16 9.92
CA LYS A 259 1.32 1.52 10.29
C LYS A 259 0.87 1.88 11.69
N SER A 260 -0.35 1.50 12.08
CA SER A 260 -0.87 1.78 13.43
C SER A 260 -0.18 0.98 14.54
N ILE A 261 0.24 -0.25 14.23
CA ILE A 261 0.88 -1.15 15.21
C ILE A 261 2.35 -0.78 15.39
N LEU A 262 3.08 -0.62 14.29
CA LEU A 262 4.53 -0.45 14.29
C LEU A 262 4.96 1.02 14.28
N GLY A 263 4.10 1.92 13.82
CA GLY A 263 4.44 3.31 13.54
C GLY A 263 5.10 3.51 12.16
N ALA A 264 4.95 4.71 11.60
CA ALA A 264 5.47 5.05 10.27
C ALA A 264 7.00 5.00 10.14
N GLY A 265 7.73 5.13 11.26
CA GLY A 265 9.18 5.10 11.30
C GLY A 265 9.80 3.69 11.27
N ASN A 266 9.01 2.66 11.54
CA ASN A 266 9.48 1.29 11.71
C ASN A 266 9.98 0.68 10.39
N LEU A 267 11.08 -0.07 10.47
CA LEU A 267 11.73 -0.69 9.30
C LEU A 267 10.83 -1.69 8.56
N GLN A 268 10.08 -2.55 9.27
CA GLN A 268 9.21 -3.54 8.63
C GLN A 268 8.05 -2.87 7.88
N TYR A 269 7.44 -1.83 8.46
CA TYR A 269 6.41 -1.05 7.79
C TYR A 269 6.97 -0.36 6.53
N LYS A 270 8.13 0.30 6.64
CA LYS A 270 8.80 0.96 5.51
C LYS A 270 9.08 -0.02 4.36
N ILE A 271 9.66 -1.18 4.67
CA ILE A 271 9.94 -2.22 3.68
C ILE A 271 8.65 -2.68 2.99
N SER A 272 7.59 -2.96 3.76
CA SER A 272 6.31 -3.42 3.20
C SER A 272 5.68 -2.37 2.29
N ALA A 273 5.59 -1.12 2.75
CA ALA A 273 5.03 -0.02 1.97
C ALA A 273 5.83 0.28 0.69
N ASP A 274 7.16 0.28 0.77
CA ASP A 274 8.01 0.52 -0.40
C ASP A 274 8.02 -0.64 -1.39
N ASN A 275 7.91 -1.88 -0.93
CA ASN A 275 7.78 -3.03 -1.84
C ASN A 275 6.46 -2.95 -2.63
N VAL A 276 5.36 -2.57 -1.99
CA VAL A 276 4.09 -2.29 -2.68
C VAL A 276 4.26 -1.13 -3.65
N ALA A 277 4.84 -0.01 -3.23
CA ALA A 277 5.07 1.16 -4.09
C ALA A 277 5.91 0.80 -5.33
N LYS A 278 6.98 0.00 -5.17
CA LYS A 278 7.82 -0.45 -6.27
C LYS A 278 7.07 -1.33 -7.28
N GLU A 279 6.23 -2.25 -6.81
CA GLU A 279 5.45 -3.11 -7.71
C GLU A 279 4.35 -2.33 -8.43
N VAL A 280 3.69 -1.38 -7.75
CA VAL A 280 2.71 -0.46 -8.37
C VAL A 280 3.39 0.42 -9.43
N LEU A 281 4.59 0.95 -9.16
CA LEU A 281 5.38 1.69 -10.16
C LEU A 281 5.73 0.79 -11.34
N GLN A 282 6.14 -0.45 -11.08
CA GLN A 282 6.50 -1.36 -12.17
C GLN A 282 5.28 -1.72 -13.03
N CYS A 283 4.08 -1.82 -12.44
CA CYS A 283 2.83 -1.94 -13.19
C CYS A 283 2.58 -0.73 -14.11
N SER A 284 2.88 0.49 -13.65
CA SER A 284 2.81 1.71 -14.46
C SER A 284 3.74 1.64 -15.67
N ILE A 285 5.01 1.29 -15.45
CA ILE A 285 6.04 1.22 -16.49
C ILE A 285 5.68 0.16 -17.54
N ASP A 286 5.35 -1.06 -17.10
CA ASP A 286 5.02 -2.16 -18.01
C ASP A 286 3.75 -1.87 -18.81
N TYR A 287 2.73 -1.29 -18.19
CA TYR A 287 1.50 -0.91 -18.87
C TYR A 287 1.75 0.15 -19.95
N PHE A 288 2.55 1.17 -19.61
CA PHE A 288 2.88 2.24 -20.54
C PHE A 288 3.66 1.73 -21.75
N ASN A 289 4.72 0.93 -21.51
CA ASN A 289 5.58 0.39 -22.55
C ASN A 289 4.80 -0.56 -23.47
N GLU A 290 4.01 -1.49 -22.91
CA GLU A 290 3.19 -2.40 -23.71
C GLU A 290 2.13 -1.64 -24.53
N SER A 291 1.53 -0.59 -23.96
CA SER A 291 0.54 0.22 -24.67
C SER A 291 1.16 1.03 -25.82
N GLN A 292 2.42 1.46 -25.67
CA GLN A 292 3.19 2.09 -26.75
C GLN A 292 3.50 1.08 -27.85
N GLU A 293 4.01 -0.10 -27.51
CA GLU A 293 4.37 -1.17 -28.46
C GLU A 293 3.15 -1.67 -29.25
N GLN A 294 1.99 -1.80 -28.59
CA GLN A 294 0.74 -2.22 -29.21
C GLN A 294 -0.01 -1.08 -29.93
N GLU A 295 0.56 0.13 -30.00
CA GLU A 295 -0.06 1.34 -30.56
C GLU A 295 -1.50 1.57 -30.04
N LYS A 296 -1.76 1.28 -28.76
CA LYS A 296 -3.11 1.38 -28.19
C LYS A 296 -3.65 2.80 -28.31
N THR A 297 -4.83 2.94 -28.88
CA THR A 297 -5.60 4.18 -28.85
C THR A 297 -6.25 4.33 -27.48
N GLY A 298 -5.94 5.37 -26.73
CA GLY A 298 -6.56 5.60 -25.42
C GLY A 298 -5.70 6.43 -24.46
N ASN A 299 -6.15 6.52 -23.21
CA ASN A 299 -5.54 7.36 -22.18
C ASN A 299 -4.49 6.62 -21.35
N TYR A 300 -3.71 5.73 -21.99
CA TYR A 300 -2.76 4.85 -21.31
C TYR A 300 -1.66 5.61 -20.57
N LEU A 301 -1.27 6.80 -21.07
CA LEU A 301 -0.34 7.69 -20.39
C LEU A 301 -0.91 8.21 -19.06
N GLN A 302 -2.17 8.64 -19.03
CA GLN A 302 -2.80 9.12 -17.80
C GLN A 302 -3.01 7.99 -16.79
N GLU A 303 -3.35 6.79 -17.27
CA GLU A 303 -3.49 5.60 -16.43
C GLU A 303 -2.16 5.19 -15.80
N ALA A 304 -1.07 5.16 -16.59
CA ALA A 304 0.28 4.96 -16.08
C ALA A 304 0.68 6.05 -15.07
N MET A 305 0.38 7.33 -15.39
CA MET A 305 0.62 8.46 -14.49
C MET A 305 -0.12 8.31 -13.16
N ASN A 306 -1.39 7.89 -13.20
CA ASN A 306 -2.18 7.66 -12.00
C ASN A 306 -1.54 6.59 -11.11
N LEU A 307 -1.11 5.46 -11.68
CA LEU A 307 -0.38 4.43 -10.92
C LEU A 307 0.93 4.95 -10.34
N ALA A 308 1.71 5.72 -11.09
CA ALA A 308 2.97 6.29 -10.60
C ALA A 308 2.74 7.23 -9.41
N LYS A 309 1.69 8.05 -9.45
CA LYS A 309 1.28 8.90 -8.32
C LYS A 309 0.78 8.10 -7.12
N THR A 310 0.04 7.01 -7.36
CA THR A 310 -0.34 6.06 -6.29
C THR A 310 0.89 5.44 -5.64
N ALA A 311 1.89 5.02 -6.42
CA ALA A 311 3.16 4.52 -5.90
C ALA A 311 3.88 5.58 -5.05
N GLU A 312 3.93 6.84 -5.49
CA GLU A 312 4.58 7.93 -4.75
C GLU A 312 3.93 8.14 -3.36
N ALA A 313 2.59 8.08 -3.30
CA ALA A 313 1.84 8.23 -2.07
C ALA A 313 2.05 7.07 -1.08
N LEU A 314 2.33 5.86 -1.58
CA LEU A 314 2.63 4.68 -0.77
C LEU A 314 4.07 4.65 -0.28
N ALA A 315 5.01 5.11 -1.09
CA ALA A 315 6.43 5.07 -0.77
C ALA A 315 6.74 5.85 0.51
N VAL A 316 7.65 5.30 1.32
CA VAL A 316 8.08 5.88 2.58
C VAL A 316 9.54 6.27 2.52
N ASN A 317 10.42 5.40 1.99
CA ASN A 317 11.84 5.72 1.89
C ASN A 317 12.11 6.76 0.79
N VAL A 318 13.01 7.70 1.10
CA VAL A 318 13.38 8.82 0.24
C VAL A 318 13.88 8.33 -1.14
N ALA A 319 14.81 7.36 -1.16
CA ALA A 319 15.33 6.82 -2.42
C ALA A 319 14.24 6.17 -3.31
N THR A 320 13.22 5.54 -2.71
CA THR A 320 12.09 4.97 -3.48
C THR A 320 11.22 6.08 -4.05
N LYS A 321 10.95 7.14 -3.27
CA LYS A 321 10.22 8.32 -3.75
C LYS A 321 10.94 9.04 -4.88
N GLU A 322 12.24 9.24 -4.76
CA GLU A 322 13.05 9.89 -5.81
C GLU A 322 12.96 9.13 -7.12
N LYS A 323 13.16 7.81 -7.09
CA LYS A 323 13.00 6.97 -8.29
C LYS A 323 11.58 7.05 -8.89
N ILE A 324 10.54 7.08 -8.06
CA ILE A 324 9.16 7.24 -8.54
C ILE A 324 8.98 8.62 -9.19
N ARG A 325 9.50 9.69 -8.57
CA ARG A 325 9.42 11.05 -9.11
C ARG A 325 10.13 11.22 -10.44
N GLU A 326 11.29 10.58 -10.61
CA GLU A 326 11.98 10.54 -11.91
C GLU A 326 11.08 9.95 -12.99
N ASN A 327 10.40 8.82 -12.70
CA ASN A 327 9.47 8.19 -13.63
C ASN A 327 8.23 9.06 -13.90
N ILE A 328 7.68 9.73 -12.87
CA ILE A 328 6.59 10.70 -13.04
C ILE A 328 7.03 11.83 -13.98
N HIS A 329 8.20 12.42 -13.75
CA HIS A 329 8.74 13.48 -14.58
C HIS A 329 8.95 13.03 -16.04
N THR A 330 9.43 11.81 -16.25
CA THR A 330 9.51 11.21 -17.59
C THR A 330 8.14 11.12 -18.26
N LEU A 331 7.12 10.60 -17.56
CA LEU A 331 5.77 10.50 -18.09
C LEU A 331 5.14 11.90 -18.36
N GLU A 332 5.44 12.90 -17.53
CA GLU A 332 5.00 14.28 -17.73
C GLU A 332 5.61 14.89 -19.00
N GLY A 333 6.92 14.69 -19.21
CA GLY A 333 7.60 15.15 -20.43
C GLY A 333 7.02 14.54 -21.71
N MET A 334 6.46 13.32 -21.63
CA MET A 334 5.83 12.64 -22.76
C MET A 334 4.41 13.13 -23.06
N LYS A 335 3.75 13.82 -22.11
CA LYS A 335 2.36 14.27 -22.25
C LYS A 335 2.15 15.27 -23.37
N ASP A 336 3.05 16.24 -23.49
CA ASP A 336 2.92 17.34 -24.46
C ASP A 336 3.93 17.27 -25.60
N GLN A 337 4.64 16.14 -25.72
CA GLN A 337 5.69 15.98 -26.73
C GLN A 337 5.13 16.11 -28.15
N GLU A 338 3.98 15.49 -28.43
CA GLU A 338 3.35 15.53 -29.76
C GLU A 338 2.77 16.92 -30.09
N LEU A 339 2.18 17.61 -29.10
CA LEU A 339 1.74 18.99 -29.25
C LEU A 339 2.92 19.93 -29.51
N SER A 340 4.03 19.74 -28.79
CA SER A 340 5.21 20.60 -28.92
C SER A 340 5.89 20.42 -30.29
N LYS A 341 6.07 19.18 -30.76
CA LYS A 341 6.56 18.89 -32.12
C LYS A 341 5.67 19.50 -33.20
N ALA A 342 4.35 19.38 -33.03
CA ALA A 342 3.38 19.94 -33.97
C ALA A 342 3.47 21.47 -34.05
N ILE A 343 3.56 22.15 -32.90
CA ILE A 343 3.77 23.61 -32.84
C ILE A 343 5.07 24.00 -33.52
N GLU A 344 6.18 23.31 -33.24
CA GLU A 344 7.50 23.63 -33.78
C GLU A 344 7.53 23.60 -35.31
N VAL A 345 6.96 22.55 -35.93
CA VAL A 345 6.88 22.45 -37.40
C VAL A 345 5.97 23.51 -37.99
N LEU A 346 4.77 23.71 -37.43
CA LEU A 346 3.84 24.71 -37.95
C LEU A 346 4.38 26.15 -37.82
N LYS A 347 5.08 26.44 -36.72
CA LYS A 347 5.76 27.72 -36.48
C LYS A 347 6.91 27.92 -37.47
N SER A 348 7.68 26.89 -37.75
CA SER A 348 8.75 26.92 -38.76
C SER A 348 8.21 27.24 -40.16
N ILE A 349 7.08 26.61 -40.55
CA ILE A 349 6.39 26.89 -41.81
C ILE A 349 5.92 28.35 -41.87
N LYS A 350 5.31 28.86 -40.81
CA LYS A 350 4.86 30.26 -40.73
C LYS A 350 6.02 31.24 -40.83
N ASN A 351 7.10 31.01 -40.09
CA ASN A 351 8.27 31.86 -40.10
C ASN A 351 8.96 31.89 -41.48
N LEU A 352 9.00 30.75 -42.17
CA LEU A 352 9.53 30.67 -43.53
C LEU A 352 8.70 31.53 -44.50
N TYR A 353 7.37 31.46 -44.40
CA TYR A 353 6.46 32.26 -45.23
C TYR A 353 6.66 33.76 -45.01
N GLU A 354 6.67 34.21 -43.75
CA GLU A 354 6.85 35.63 -43.42
C GLU A 354 8.25 36.13 -43.81
N SER A 355 9.28 35.28 -43.71
CA SER A 355 10.64 35.60 -44.16
C SER A 355 10.71 35.77 -45.68
N ASN A 356 10.08 34.88 -46.45
CA ASN A 356 10.01 35.01 -47.91
C ASN A 356 9.22 36.26 -48.31
N LYS A 357 8.10 36.53 -47.64
CA LYS A 357 7.31 37.75 -47.85
C LYS A 357 8.12 39.02 -47.61
N ALA A 358 8.87 39.08 -46.51
CA ALA A 358 9.71 40.22 -46.18
C ALA A 358 10.82 40.44 -47.22
N LYS A 359 11.49 39.36 -47.66
CA LYS A 359 12.51 39.42 -48.72
C LYS A 359 11.94 39.91 -50.05
N ILE A 360 10.86 39.29 -50.52
CA ILE A 360 10.20 39.68 -51.78
C ILE A 360 9.81 41.17 -51.73
N ASN A 361 9.19 41.63 -50.63
CA ASN A 361 8.82 43.03 -50.49
C ASN A 361 10.05 43.97 -50.48
N ALA A 362 11.14 43.59 -49.84
CA ALA A 362 12.38 44.38 -49.82
C ALA A 362 13.03 44.46 -51.21
N ASP A 363 13.05 43.34 -51.95
CA ASP A 363 13.58 43.29 -53.32
C ASP A 363 12.76 44.18 -54.26
N ILE A 364 11.43 44.19 -54.09
CA ILE A 364 10.54 45.04 -54.89
C ILE A 364 10.73 46.53 -54.57
N LEU A 365 10.85 46.88 -53.29
CA LEU A 365 11.05 48.26 -52.86
C LEU A 365 12.43 48.82 -53.23
N SER A 366 13.43 47.95 -53.39
CA SER A 366 14.79 48.33 -53.80
C SER A 366 14.98 48.36 -55.33
N THR A 367 14.01 47.89 -56.11
CA THR A 367 14.07 47.91 -57.58
C THR A 367 13.76 49.32 -58.12
N PRO A 368 14.64 49.96 -58.91
CA PRO A 368 14.40 51.29 -59.47
C PRO A 368 13.19 51.29 -60.43
N LEU A 369 12.22 52.16 -60.18
CA LEU A 369 11.06 52.35 -61.05
C LEU A 369 11.37 53.34 -62.17
N GLY A 370 11.04 52.99 -63.42
CA GLY A 370 11.10 53.92 -64.55
C GLY A 370 10.02 55.00 -64.50
N TYR A 371 10.19 56.10 -65.25
CA TYR A 371 9.22 57.19 -65.33
C TYR A 371 7.83 56.66 -65.77
N ASN A 372 6.77 57.01 -65.04
CA ASN A 372 5.38 56.52 -65.21
C ASN A 372 5.12 55.02 -64.95
N GLN A 373 5.95 54.31 -64.17
CA GLN A 373 5.69 52.92 -63.77
C GLN A 373 5.12 52.79 -62.34
N SER A 374 4.22 51.82 -62.15
CA SER A 374 3.64 51.45 -60.85
C SER A 374 3.79 49.95 -60.56
N ILE A 375 4.02 49.59 -59.29
CA ILE A 375 4.18 48.19 -58.87
C ILE A 375 2.84 47.44 -58.98
N ASN A 376 2.86 46.28 -59.63
CA ASN A 376 1.70 45.37 -59.66
C ASN A 376 1.66 44.48 -58.42
N TRP A 377 1.01 44.97 -57.36
CA TRP A 377 0.88 44.25 -56.09
C TRP A 377 0.17 42.89 -56.19
N ASN A 378 -0.66 42.66 -57.22
CA ASN A 378 -1.27 41.34 -57.43
C ASN A 378 -0.22 40.29 -57.81
N LYS A 379 0.74 40.64 -58.68
CA LYS A 379 1.86 39.75 -59.01
C LYS A 379 2.78 39.51 -57.81
N VAL A 380 3.03 40.56 -57.02
CA VAL A 380 3.80 40.45 -55.77
C VAL A 380 3.14 39.48 -54.80
N ASN A 381 1.84 39.61 -54.59
CA ASN A 381 1.08 38.69 -53.74
C ASN A 381 1.12 37.26 -54.28
N GLN A 382 1.03 37.06 -55.59
CA GLN A 382 1.20 35.72 -56.21
C GLN A 382 2.62 35.16 -56.01
N MET A 383 3.66 35.98 -56.09
CA MET A 383 5.04 35.55 -55.81
C MET A 383 5.20 35.14 -54.35
N ILE A 384 4.60 35.89 -53.42
CA ILE A 384 4.60 35.56 -51.99
C ILE A 384 3.83 34.26 -51.74
N GLU A 385 2.63 34.11 -52.30
CA GLU A 385 1.80 32.91 -52.16
C GLU A 385 2.49 31.66 -52.71
N ASN A 386 3.22 31.79 -53.81
CA ASN A 386 3.96 30.69 -54.44
C ASN A 386 5.42 30.55 -53.94
N SER A 387 5.84 31.36 -52.96
CA SER A 387 7.21 31.33 -52.42
C SER A 387 7.53 30.05 -51.62
N ILE A 388 6.52 29.24 -51.33
CA ILE A 388 6.61 27.99 -50.60
C ILE A 388 6.02 26.87 -51.46
N ASN A 389 6.71 25.74 -51.52
CA ASN A 389 6.14 24.52 -52.08
C ASN A 389 5.13 23.90 -51.10
N TRP A 390 3.86 24.31 -51.22
CA TRP A 390 2.78 23.87 -50.33
C TRP A 390 2.48 22.37 -50.41
N ASP A 391 2.80 21.68 -51.51
CA ASP A 391 2.65 20.23 -51.60
C ASP A 391 3.66 19.52 -50.69
N LYS A 392 4.92 20.00 -50.66
CA LYS A 392 5.94 19.52 -49.72
C LYS A 392 5.62 19.86 -48.27
N VAL A 393 4.99 21.01 -48.01
CA VAL A 393 4.49 21.34 -46.68
C VAL A 393 3.41 20.35 -46.23
N VAL A 394 2.49 19.96 -47.12
CA VAL A 394 1.46 18.96 -46.81
C VAL A 394 2.08 17.60 -46.49
N GLU A 395 3.08 17.14 -47.26
CA GLU A 395 3.84 15.91 -46.95
C GLU A 395 4.49 16.00 -45.56
N LEU A 396 5.21 17.08 -45.27
CA LEU A 396 5.87 17.29 -43.98
C LEU A 396 4.87 17.29 -42.81
N VAL A 397 3.72 17.94 -42.96
CA VAL A 397 2.68 17.97 -41.94
C VAL A 397 2.10 16.58 -41.71
N LYS A 398 1.93 15.76 -42.76
CA LYS A 398 1.46 14.38 -42.63
C LYS A 398 2.45 13.50 -41.89
N ASP A 399 3.74 13.70 -42.14
CA ASP A 399 4.81 12.93 -41.51
C ASP A 399 5.00 13.31 -40.03
N VAL A 400 5.02 14.60 -39.71
CA VAL A 400 5.30 15.07 -38.35
C VAL A 400 4.04 15.14 -37.48
N ILE A 401 2.88 15.41 -38.08
CA ILE A 401 1.59 15.48 -37.39
C ILE A 401 0.65 14.45 -38.03
N PRO A 402 0.88 13.15 -37.86
CA PRO A 402 -0.02 12.12 -38.37
C PRO A 402 -1.35 12.13 -37.62
N SER A 403 -2.42 11.62 -38.25
CA SER A 403 -3.77 11.60 -37.68
C SER A 403 -3.85 10.96 -36.28
N ARG A 404 -3.06 9.92 -36.03
CA ARG A 404 -2.95 9.24 -34.73
C ARG A 404 -2.48 10.13 -33.58
N ASN A 405 -1.73 11.20 -33.87
CA ASN A 405 -1.21 12.10 -32.83
C ASN A 405 -2.23 13.17 -32.43
N ILE A 406 -3.31 13.33 -33.21
CA ILE A 406 -4.34 14.34 -32.92
C ILE A 406 -5.05 14.03 -31.60
N ASP A 407 -5.29 12.76 -31.27
CA ASP A 407 -5.92 12.43 -29.98
C ASP A 407 -5.01 12.76 -28.79
N LYS A 408 -3.69 12.62 -28.94
CA LYS A 408 -2.70 13.06 -27.94
C LYS A 408 -2.68 14.59 -27.81
N ILE A 409 -2.81 15.31 -28.93
CA ILE A 409 -2.87 16.77 -28.96
C ILE A 409 -4.16 17.29 -28.30
N LYS A 410 -5.31 16.64 -28.53
CA LYS A 410 -6.61 17.04 -27.98
C LYS A 410 -6.67 17.02 -26.45
N ILE A 411 -6.01 16.04 -25.83
CA ILE A 411 -6.07 15.81 -24.38
C ILE A 411 -5.02 16.56 -23.58
N SER A 412 -4.16 17.36 -24.23
CA SER A 412 -3.16 18.19 -23.55
C SER A 412 -3.83 19.23 -22.65
N SER A 413 -3.26 19.44 -21.46
CA SER A 413 -3.73 20.44 -20.48
C SER A 413 -3.14 21.83 -20.70
N GLU A 414 -2.21 22.00 -21.65
CA GLU A 414 -1.49 23.25 -21.92
C GLU A 414 -2.31 24.21 -22.78
N ALA A 415 -3.24 24.94 -22.16
CA ALA A 415 -4.19 25.82 -22.86
C ALA A 415 -3.52 26.86 -23.78
N ILE A 416 -2.36 27.40 -23.36
CA ILE A 416 -1.58 28.37 -24.15
C ILE A 416 -1.04 27.69 -25.42
N LYS A 417 -0.42 26.51 -25.29
CA LYS A 417 0.12 25.75 -26.43
C LYS A 417 -0.97 25.28 -27.38
N ILE A 418 -2.13 24.85 -26.85
CA ILE A 418 -3.29 24.52 -27.66
C ILE A 418 -3.75 25.74 -28.49
N THR A 419 -3.77 26.92 -27.89
CA THR A 419 -4.17 28.15 -28.58
C THR A 419 -3.16 28.53 -29.67
N GLU A 420 -1.86 28.40 -29.38
CA GLU A 420 -0.79 28.60 -30.37
C GLU A 420 -0.92 27.59 -31.53
N TYR A 421 -1.10 26.31 -31.23
CA TYR A 421 -1.32 25.26 -32.22
C TYR A 421 -2.53 25.58 -33.13
N LYS A 422 -3.67 25.96 -32.54
CA LYS A 422 -4.87 26.32 -33.30
C LYS A 422 -4.63 27.50 -34.24
N SER A 423 -3.97 28.55 -33.75
CA SER A 423 -3.61 29.74 -34.54
C SER A 423 -2.68 29.39 -35.71
N LEU A 424 -1.70 28.51 -35.47
CA LEU A 424 -0.76 28.06 -36.49
C LEU A 424 -1.40 27.16 -37.56
N VAL A 425 -2.31 26.27 -37.17
CA VAL A 425 -3.11 25.48 -38.11
C VAL A 425 -4.02 26.38 -38.94
N ASP A 426 -4.65 27.38 -38.33
CA ASP A 426 -5.50 28.33 -39.05
C ASP A 426 -4.71 29.14 -40.08
N PHE A 427 -3.50 29.57 -39.72
CA PHE A 427 -2.55 30.15 -40.66
C PHE A 427 -2.24 29.20 -41.81
N LEU A 428 -1.86 27.95 -41.53
CA LEU A 428 -1.55 26.96 -42.57
C LEU A 428 -2.73 26.76 -43.52
N LEU A 429 -3.93 26.50 -42.97
CA LEU A 429 -5.13 26.29 -43.76
C LEU A 429 -5.50 27.53 -44.59
N SER A 430 -5.17 28.75 -44.15
CA SER A 430 -5.42 29.95 -44.96
C SER A 430 -4.61 29.98 -46.26
N LYS A 431 -3.49 29.25 -46.34
CA LYS A 431 -2.58 29.22 -47.50
C LYS A 431 -2.80 28.05 -48.44
N LEU A 432 -3.41 26.98 -47.96
CA LEU A 432 -3.60 25.76 -48.74
C LEU A 432 -4.78 25.86 -49.71
N ASN A 433 -4.63 25.25 -50.89
CA ASN A 433 -5.72 25.07 -51.84
C ASN A 433 -6.69 23.96 -51.39
N TYR A 434 -7.77 23.76 -52.15
CA TYR A 434 -8.81 22.78 -51.85
C TYR A 434 -8.28 21.36 -51.63
N SER A 435 -7.46 20.86 -52.56
CA SER A 435 -6.92 19.50 -52.52
C SER A 435 -6.01 19.30 -51.30
N GLN A 436 -5.12 20.27 -51.06
CA GLN A 436 -4.19 20.28 -49.94
C GLN A 436 -4.93 20.32 -48.59
N LYS A 437 -5.94 21.18 -48.44
CA LYS A 437 -6.79 21.26 -47.23
C LYS A 437 -7.42 19.91 -46.90
N ASN A 438 -7.96 19.21 -47.90
CA ASN A 438 -8.59 17.91 -47.68
C ASN A 438 -7.60 16.85 -47.15
N GLN A 439 -6.32 16.93 -47.50
CA GLN A 439 -5.31 15.99 -47.04
C GLN A 439 -4.92 16.19 -45.57
N VAL A 440 -4.92 17.43 -45.08
CA VAL A 440 -4.49 17.75 -43.71
C VAL A 440 -5.63 18.19 -42.78
N LYS A 441 -6.89 18.19 -43.23
CA LYS A 441 -8.04 18.65 -42.44
C LYS A 441 -8.17 18.01 -41.05
N TYR A 442 -7.63 16.81 -40.87
CA TYR A 442 -7.64 16.08 -39.61
C TYR A 442 -6.88 16.80 -38.48
N ILE A 443 -5.90 17.66 -38.80
CA ILE A 443 -5.18 18.47 -37.80
C ILE A 443 -6.07 19.57 -37.19
N CYS A 444 -7.19 19.88 -37.85
CA CYS A 444 -8.13 20.93 -37.46
C CYS A 444 -9.34 20.35 -36.73
N TYR A 445 -9.09 19.68 -35.61
CA TYR A 445 -10.12 18.88 -34.92
C TYR A 445 -11.22 19.71 -34.23
N TRP A 446 -11.06 21.02 -34.06
CA TRP A 446 -11.97 21.90 -33.31
C TRP A 446 -13.00 22.62 -34.18
N LYS A 447 -12.92 22.51 -35.52
CA LYS A 447 -13.89 23.12 -36.43
C LYS A 447 -14.14 22.24 -37.65
N THR A 448 -15.36 22.29 -38.16
CA THR A 448 -15.72 21.63 -39.41
C THR A 448 -15.17 22.45 -40.58
N ILE A 449 -14.32 21.85 -41.41
CA ILE A 449 -13.85 22.48 -42.64
C ILE A 449 -14.81 22.09 -43.77
N THR A 450 -15.67 23.01 -44.19
CA THR A 450 -16.55 22.83 -45.34
C THR A 450 -15.75 23.03 -46.63
N THR A 451 -15.41 21.93 -47.31
CA THR A 451 -14.76 21.96 -48.62
C THR A 451 -15.80 21.83 -49.73
N THR A 452 -16.47 22.94 -50.10
CA THR A 452 -17.28 23.01 -51.33
C THR A 452 -16.36 23.04 -52.56
N ALA A 453 -16.52 22.07 -53.46
CA ALA A 453 -15.78 22.03 -54.72
C ALA A 453 -16.27 23.16 -55.67
N PRO A 454 -15.39 23.81 -56.45
CA PRO A 454 -15.84 24.61 -57.57
C PRO A 454 -16.48 23.66 -58.60
N VAL A 455 -17.76 23.88 -58.91
CA VAL A 455 -18.48 23.14 -59.95
C VAL A 455 -17.97 23.61 -61.30
N LEU A 456 -17.08 22.83 -61.92
CA LEU A 456 -16.82 22.90 -63.35
C LEU A 456 -16.98 21.49 -63.95
N GLY A 457 -17.71 21.44 -65.07
CA GLY A 457 -18.21 20.23 -65.70
C GLY A 457 -17.13 19.21 -66.05
N LYS A 458 -17.47 17.94 -65.78
CA LYS A 458 -16.74 16.74 -66.20
C LYS A 458 -16.58 16.71 -67.73
N PRO A 459 -15.50 16.09 -68.23
CA PRO A 459 -15.71 14.74 -68.74
C PRO A 459 -14.69 13.71 -68.22
N ILE A 460 -15.15 12.47 -68.38
CA ILE A 460 -14.67 11.17 -67.89
C ILE A 460 -13.45 10.70 -68.68
N ASN A 461 -12.47 10.04 -68.04
CA ASN A 461 -11.95 8.71 -68.46
C ASN A 461 -10.93 8.06 -67.50
N THR A 462 -11.30 6.85 -67.09
CA THR A 462 -10.54 5.59 -66.83
C THR A 462 -9.00 5.59 -66.71
N TYR A 463 -8.45 5.04 -65.62
CA TYR A 463 -7.76 3.72 -65.62
C TYR A 463 -7.41 3.21 -64.19
N LYS A 464 -7.20 1.90 -64.08
CA LYS A 464 -7.10 1.01 -62.90
C LYS A 464 -5.68 0.94 -62.25
N PRO A 465 -5.55 0.34 -61.05
CA PRO A 465 -4.42 0.51 -60.10
C PRO A 465 -3.43 -0.66 -60.08
N THR A 466 -2.20 -0.44 -59.57
CA THR A 466 -1.38 -1.44 -58.83
C THR A 466 -0.12 -0.82 -58.16
N PRO A 467 0.60 -1.52 -57.24
CA PRO A 467 0.94 -1.00 -55.91
C PRO A 467 2.45 -0.88 -55.65
N THR A 468 2.86 -0.15 -54.60
CA THR A 468 4.23 -0.26 -54.08
C THR A 468 4.33 -0.13 -52.57
N THR A 469 4.52 -1.28 -51.93
CA THR A 469 5.50 -1.63 -50.91
C THR A 469 6.13 -0.50 -50.08
N SER A 470 5.81 -0.49 -48.78
CA SER A 470 6.52 0.24 -47.73
C SER A 470 7.75 -0.53 -47.25
N ASN A 471 8.92 0.10 -47.29
CA ASN A 471 10.07 -0.30 -46.47
C ASN A 471 10.29 0.76 -45.40
N SER A 472 10.17 0.37 -44.13
CA SER A 472 10.52 1.18 -42.98
C SER A 472 12.00 0.98 -42.64
N SER A 473 12.74 2.07 -42.52
CA SER A 473 13.98 2.09 -41.74
C SER A 473 13.85 3.18 -40.68
N ASN A 474 13.71 2.76 -39.42
CA ASN A 474 13.85 3.61 -38.26
C ASN A 474 15.28 4.14 -38.18
N ASN A 475 15.44 5.45 -38.03
CA ASN A 475 16.67 6.01 -37.49
C ASN A 475 16.33 7.15 -36.53
N ASN A 476 16.48 6.88 -35.24
CA ASN A 476 16.46 7.90 -34.19
C ASN A 476 17.81 8.61 -34.19
N GLY A 477 17.83 9.87 -34.61
CA GLY A 477 19.01 10.72 -34.48
C GLY A 477 18.85 12.08 -35.17
N CYS A 478 19.00 13.15 -34.37
CA CYS A 478 19.21 14.54 -34.78
C CYS A 478 18.01 15.36 -35.31
N ILE A 479 17.20 15.89 -34.38
CA ILE A 479 16.03 16.76 -34.64
C ILE A 479 16.44 18.13 -35.24
N TYR A 480 17.61 18.68 -34.91
CA TYR A 480 18.05 19.99 -35.44
C TYR A 480 18.53 19.94 -36.90
N TRP A 481 19.03 18.79 -37.37
CA TRP A 481 19.50 18.65 -38.75
C TRP A 481 18.35 18.39 -39.75
N ILE A 482 17.28 17.72 -39.32
CA ILE A 482 16.13 17.39 -40.18
C ILE A 482 15.32 18.64 -40.54
N VAL A 483 15.09 19.56 -39.59
CA VAL A 483 14.40 20.83 -39.87
C VAL A 483 15.24 21.71 -40.81
N GLY A 484 16.56 21.74 -40.63
CA GLY A 484 17.47 22.49 -41.51
C GLY A 484 17.52 21.96 -42.95
N ILE A 485 17.56 20.63 -43.15
CA ILE A 485 17.63 20.00 -44.48
C ILE A 485 16.27 20.07 -45.20
N ILE A 486 15.15 19.97 -44.50
CA ILE A 486 13.81 20.00 -45.12
C ILE A 486 13.40 21.43 -45.49
N ILE A 487 13.78 22.46 -44.72
CA ILE A 487 13.58 23.87 -45.10
C ILE A 487 14.27 24.18 -46.44
N PHE A 488 15.42 23.55 -46.72
CA PHE A 488 16.12 23.69 -48.01
C PHE A 488 15.33 23.10 -49.19
N ILE A 489 14.57 22.02 -48.97
CA ILE A 489 13.74 21.36 -50.00
C ILE A 489 12.47 22.16 -50.33
N ILE A 490 11.94 22.92 -49.36
CA ILE A 490 10.70 23.72 -49.54
C ILE A 490 10.93 24.97 -50.44
N LEU A 491 12.18 25.38 -50.66
CA LEU A 491 12.57 26.64 -51.34
C LEU A 491 12.64 26.60 -52.88
N LEU A 492 12.40 25.45 -53.54
CA LEU A 492 12.70 25.26 -54.97
C LEU A 492 11.66 25.81 -55.98
N ARG A 493 11.14 27.02 -55.79
CA ARG A 493 10.36 27.71 -56.85
C ARG A 493 10.64 29.21 -57.03
N ALA A 494 11.72 29.74 -56.48
CA ALA A 494 12.06 31.16 -56.62
C ALA A 494 13.05 31.50 -57.76
N CYS A 495 13.49 30.53 -58.57
CA CYS A 495 14.34 30.80 -59.74
C CYS A 495 13.91 29.96 -60.95
N ASN A 496 12.93 30.47 -61.71
CA ASN A 496 12.84 30.40 -63.17
C ASN A 496 11.79 31.39 -63.67
#